data_AF-A0A524AV10-F1
#
_entry.id   AF-A0A524AV10-F1
#
_cell.length_a   1.000
_cell.length_b   1.000
_cell.length_c   1.000
_cell.angle_alpha   90.00
_cell.angle_beta   90.00
_cell.angle_gamma   90.00
#
_symmetry.space_group_name_H-M   'P 1'
#
loop_
_entity.id
_entity.type
_entity.pdbx_description
1 polymer ?
#
loop_
_entity_poly.entity_id
_entity_poly.type
_entity_poly.pdbx_seq_one_letter_code
_entity_poly.pdbx_strand_id
1 'polypeptide(L)'
;MRRYFGRKLLIYVLTFLLAVTIDWLIPRFMPGNPVQTLLGRADLRAEAAEVMYGYYTRAFGLDVPVWQQYLNFWNALFHGDLGTSVLMFPTPVIQVIKNAIPYDILLLIPAILLSFFAGNKFGAFAARSKWLDNTVLPLGYILTA
;
A
#
# COMPACT_ATOMS: atom_id res chain seq x y z
N MET A 1 4.92 26.97 18.85
CA MET A 1 3.77 26.38 18.13
C MET A 1 3.91 26.49 16.60
N ARG A 2 3.86 27.68 15.96
CA ARG A 2 3.91 27.83 14.48
C ARG A 2 5.12 27.15 13.81
N ARG A 3 6.33 27.29 14.37
CA ARG A 3 7.55 26.60 13.87
C ARG A 3 7.47 25.07 13.99
N TYR A 4 6.85 24.57 15.05
CA TYR A 4 6.67 23.12 15.26
C TYR A 4 5.67 22.52 14.27
N PHE A 5 4.50 23.17 14.10
CA PHE A 5 3.50 22.77 13.12
C PHE A 5 4.04 22.85 11.69
N GLY A 6 4.77 23.92 11.34
CA GLY A 6 5.41 24.04 10.03
C GLY A 6 6.42 22.92 9.75
N ARG A 7 7.26 22.57 10.74
CA ARG A 7 8.21 21.46 10.61
C ARG A 7 7.50 20.11 10.44
N LYS A 8 6.47 19.84 11.23
CA LYS A 8 5.69 18.59 11.14
C LYS A 8 4.97 18.47 9.79
N LEU A 9 4.32 19.55 9.33
CA LEU A 9 3.65 19.58 8.04
C LEU A 9 4.65 19.32 6.90
N LEU A 10 5.81 19.97 6.93
CA LEU A 10 6.85 19.76 5.93
C LEU A 10 7.34 18.31 5.90
N ILE A 11 7.57 17.69 7.07
CA ILE A 11 7.93 16.27 7.15
C ILE A 11 6.84 15.40 6.52
N TYR A 12 5.56 15.60 6.87
CA TYR A 12 4.47 14.80 6.33
C TYR A 12 4.29 14.97 4.82
N VAL A 13 4.42 16.20 4.30
CA VAL A 13 4.36 16.45 2.86
C VAL A 13 5.53 15.76 2.14
N LEU A 14 6.75 15.87 2.67
CA LEU A 14 7.92 15.19 2.08
C LEU A 14 7.76 13.67 2.13
N THR A 15 7.31 13.12 3.25
CA THR A 15 7.04 11.68 3.38
C THR A 15 5.98 11.23 2.39
N PHE A 16 4.89 11.99 2.24
CA PHE A 16 3.83 11.69 1.28
C PHE A 16 4.34 11.72 -0.16
N LEU A 17 5.06 12.77 -0.57
CA LEU A 17 5.65 12.87 -1.90
C LEU A 17 6.59 11.71 -2.20
N LEU A 18 7.45 11.34 -1.26
CA LEU A 18 8.37 10.21 -1.40
C LEU A 18 7.61 8.88 -1.48
N ALA A 19 6.63 8.65 -0.60
CA ALA A 19 5.83 7.42 -0.60
C ALA A 19 5.09 7.25 -1.93
N VAL A 20 4.35 8.27 -2.38
CA VAL A 20 3.62 8.26 -3.66
C VAL A 20 4.57 8.03 -4.85
N THR A 21 5.75 8.64 -4.82
CA THR A 21 6.76 8.44 -5.86
C THR A 21 7.28 7.01 -5.86
N ILE A 22 7.56 6.43 -4.70
CA ILE A 22 8.00 5.05 -4.55
C ILE A 22 6.91 4.08 -5.01
N ASP A 23 5.67 4.29 -4.61
CA ASP A 23 4.52 3.46 -4.99
C ASP A 23 4.31 3.49 -6.51
N TRP A 24 4.50 4.65 -7.13
CA TRP A 24 4.53 4.75 -8.58
C TRP A 24 5.74 4.01 -9.17
N LEU A 25 6.92 4.11 -8.58
CA LEU A 25 8.16 3.59 -9.15
C LEU A 25 8.25 2.05 -9.09
N ILE A 26 7.78 1.42 -8.00
CA ILE A 26 7.91 -0.03 -7.76
C ILE A 26 7.37 -0.86 -8.95
N PRO A 27 6.13 -0.69 -9.42
CA PRO A 27 5.61 -1.48 -10.54
C PRO A 27 6.38 -1.32 -11.85
N ARG A 28 7.08 -0.20 -12.06
CA ARG A 28 7.85 0.05 -13.29
C ARG A 28 9.24 -0.58 -13.25
N PHE A 29 9.78 -0.83 -12.06
CA PHE A 29 11.02 -1.58 -11.88
C PHE A 29 10.80 -3.08 -11.74
N MET A 30 9.57 -3.53 -11.47
CA MET A 30 9.25 -4.94 -11.46
C MET A 30 9.51 -5.55 -12.85
N PRO A 31 10.23 -6.68 -12.95
CA PRO A 31 10.44 -7.34 -14.22
C PRO A 31 9.11 -7.90 -14.75
N GLY A 32 8.81 -7.62 -16.01
CA GLY A 32 7.61 -8.08 -16.70
C GLY A 32 6.71 -6.93 -17.15
N ASN A 33 5.95 -7.15 -18.23
CA ASN A 33 5.02 -6.16 -18.73
C ASN A 33 3.62 -6.43 -18.14
N PRO A 34 3.03 -5.49 -17.38
CA PRO A 34 1.73 -5.69 -16.74
C PRO A 34 0.62 -6.02 -17.74
N VAL A 35 0.70 -5.48 -18.97
CA VAL A 35 -0.23 -5.78 -20.05
C VAL A 35 -0.06 -7.21 -20.56
N GLN A 36 1.18 -7.71 -20.64
CA GLN A 36 1.42 -9.12 -21.03
C GLN A 36 0.91 -10.08 -19.95
N THR A 37 1.10 -9.76 -18.67
CA THR A 37 0.56 -10.57 -17.57
C THR A 37 -0.97 -10.59 -17.56
N LEU A 38 -1.61 -9.45 -17.85
CA LEU A 38 -3.05 -9.35 -18.05
C LEU A 38 -3.55 -10.26 -19.18
N LEU A 39 -2.91 -10.19 -20.35
CA LEU A 39 -3.29 -10.96 -21.52
C LEU A 39 -3.03 -12.46 -21.35
N GLY A 40 -1.93 -12.83 -20.70
CA GLY A 40 -1.62 -14.21 -20.39
C GLY A 40 -2.64 -14.87 -19.45
N ARG A 41 -3.32 -14.09 -18.59
CA ARG A 41 -4.43 -14.59 -17.75
C ARG A 41 -5.76 -14.71 -18.49
N ALA A 42 -5.94 -13.98 -19.58
CA ALA A 42 -7.19 -13.94 -20.33
C ALA A 42 -7.34 -15.09 -21.35
N ASP A 43 -6.32 -15.96 -21.49
CA ASP A 43 -6.28 -17.12 -22.40
C ASP A 43 -6.77 -16.80 -23.83
N LEU A 44 -6.34 -15.63 -24.34
CA LEU A 44 -6.76 -15.12 -25.65
C LEU A 44 -5.93 -15.74 -26.77
N ARG A 45 -6.56 -15.96 -27.94
CA ARG A 45 -5.83 -16.29 -29.18
C ARG A 45 -4.80 -15.21 -29.50
N ALA A 46 -3.62 -15.61 -29.99
CA ALA A 46 -2.45 -14.73 -30.19
C ALA A 46 -2.76 -13.42 -30.95
N GLU A 47 -3.62 -13.49 -31.97
CA GLU A 47 -3.99 -12.33 -32.79
C GLU A 47 -4.89 -11.32 -32.04
N ALA A 48 -5.77 -11.81 -31.18
CA ALA A 48 -6.57 -10.96 -30.29
C ALA A 48 -5.71 -10.37 -29.16
N ALA A 49 -4.66 -11.08 -28.72
CA ALA A 49 -3.76 -10.62 -27.69
C ALA A 49 -2.97 -9.37 -28.12
N GLU A 50 -2.50 -9.29 -29.37
CA GLU A 50 -1.77 -8.10 -29.86
C GLU A 50 -2.65 -6.85 -29.95
N VAL A 51 -3.89 -6.99 -30.45
CA VAL A 51 -4.84 -5.87 -30.53
C VAL A 51 -5.19 -5.36 -29.14
N MET A 52 -5.43 -6.28 -28.20
CA MET A 52 -5.73 -5.93 -26.82
C MET A 52 -4.50 -5.34 -26.10
N TYR A 53 -3.28 -5.79 -26.43
CA TYR A 53 -2.04 -5.20 -25.92
C TYR A 53 -1.93 -3.72 -26.28
N GLY A 54 -2.16 -3.36 -27.54
CA GLY A 54 -2.12 -1.97 -28.00
C GLY A 54 -3.26 -1.10 -27.42
N TYR A 55 -4.41 -1.70 -27.13
CA TYR A 55 -5.50 -1.01 -26.44
C TYR A 55 -5.16 -0.74 -24.97
N TYR A 56 -4.67 -1.74 -24.25
CA TYR A 56 -4.34 -1.61 -22.82
C TYR A 56 -3.10 -0.75 -22.58
N THR A 57 -2.09 -0.80 -23.45
CA THR A 57 -0.92 0.08 -23.36
C THR A 57 -1.34 1.55 -23.38
N ARG A 58 -2.31 1.91 -24.24
CA ARG A 58 -2.91 3.26 -24.28
C ARG A 58 -3.82 3.53 -23.08
N ALA A 59 -4.65 2.58 -22.68
CA ALA A 59 -5.56 2.73 -21.55
C ALA A 59 -4.82 2.96 -20.22
N PHE A 60 -3.64 2.35 -20.04
CA PHE A 60 -2.76 2.56 -18.89
C PHE A 60 -1.78 3.74 -19.08
N GLY A 61 -1.82 4.44 -20.20
CA GLY A 61 -0.92 5.57 -20.51
C GLY A 61 0.55 5.16 -20.56
N LEU A 62 0.87 3.94 -20.97
CA LEU A 62 2.23 3.43 -21.09
C LEU A 62 2.91 3.84 -22.41
N ASP A 63 2.16 4.48 -23.30
CA ASP A 63 2.59 4.99 -24.61
C ASP A 63 3.26 6.37 -24.56
N VAL A 64 3.12 7.10 -23.45
CA VAL A 64 3.71 8.43 -23.27
C VAL A 64 5.07 8.38 -22.53
N PRO A 65 5.93 9.41 -22.68
CA PRO A 65 7.20 9.51 -21.95
C PRO A 65 7.03 9.35 -20.43
N VAL A 66 8.02 8.74 -19.77
CA VAL A 66 8.01 8.40 -18.34
C VAL A 66 7.63 9.59 -17.43
N TRP A 67 8.11 10.79 -17.76
CA TRP A 67 7.77 12.00 -16.99
C TRP A 67 6.29 12.39 -17.13
N GLN A 68 5.67 12.18 -18.30
CA GLN A 68 4.24 12.41 -18.51
C GLN A 68 3.41 11.37 -17.75
N GLN A 69 3.85 10.11 -17.74
CA GLN A 69 3.19 9.06 -16.94
C GLN A 69 3.12 9.43 -15.45
N TYR A 70 4.20 10.04 -14.92
CA TYR A 70 4.25 10.49 -13.54
C TYR A 70 3.32 11.69 -13.28
N LEU A 71 3.31 12.68 -14.16
CA LEU A 71 2.40 13.83 -14.03
C LEU A 71 0.93 13.43 -14.17
N ASN A 72 0.61 12.54 -15.11
CA ASN A 72 -0.73 12.01 -15.29
C ASN A 72 -1.19 11.23 -14.04
N PHE A 73 -0.30 10.46 -13.42
CA PHE A 73 -0.58 9.77 -12.18
C PHE A 73 -0.90 10.74 -11.04
N TRP A 74 -0.12 11.82 -10.87
CA TRP A 74 -0.43 12.86 -9.89
C TRP A 74 -1.77 13.53 -10.15
N ASN A 75 -2.06 13.85 -11.42
CA ASN A 75 -3.33 14.45 -11.79
C ASN A 75 -4.51 13.52 -11.43
N ALA A 76 -4.43 12.24 -11.80
CA ALA A 76 -5.44 11.24 -11.46
C ALA A 76 -5.61 11.09 -9.93
N LEU A 77 -4.49 11.00 -9.20
CA LEU A 77 -4.48 10.87 -7.74
C LEU A 77 -5.21 12.04 -7.04
N PHE A 78 -4.98 13.27 -7.47
CA PHE A 78 -5.66 14.44 -6.91
C PHE A 78 -7.16 14.51 -7.28
N HIS A 79 -7.57 13.84 -8.34
CA HIS A 79 -8.99 13.67 -8.70
C HIS A 79 -9.63 12.45 -8.03
N GLY A 80 -8.87 11.69 -7.22
CA GLY A 80 -9.35 10.47 -6.57
C GLY A 80 -9.42 9.27 -7.51
N ASP A 81 -8.83 9.35 -8.70
CA ASP A 81 -8.72 8.24 -9.64
C ASP A 81 -7.41 7.49 -9.40
N LEU A 82 -7.54 6.27 -8.85
CA LEU A 82 -6.43 5.36 -8.61
C LEU A 82 -6.20 4.40 -9.80
N GLY A 83 -6.96 4.56 -10.88
CA GLY A 83 -6.92 3.71 -12.06
C GLY A 83 -7.64 2.38 -11.87
N THR A 84 -7.41 1.49 -12.84
CA THR A 84 -7.97 0.14 -12.88
C THR A 84 -6.96 -0.89 -12.39
N SER A 85 -7.44 -1.92 -11.71
CA SER A 85 -6.60 -2.99 -11.20
C SER A 85 -6.07 -3.84 -12.35
N VAL A 86 -4.74 -3.98 -12.42
CA VAL A 86 -4.06 -4.91 -13.35
C VAL A 86 -4.28 -6.37 -12.91
N LEU A 87 -4.56 -6.62 -11.63
CA LEU A 87 -4.78 -7.98 -11.13
C LEU A 87 -6.24 -8.43 -11.26
N MET A 88 -7.16 -7.49 -11.08
CA MET A 88 -8.61 -7.70 -11.10
C MET A 88 -9.25 -6.79 -12.16
N PHE A 89 -8.79 -6.90 -13.40
CA PHE A 89 -9.34 -6.10 -14.49
C PHE A 89 -10.76 -6.57 -14.84
N PRO A 90 -11.75 -5.68 -15.10
CA PRO A 90 -11.66 -4.21 -15.25
C PRO A 90 -12.02 -3.41 -13.97
N THR A 91 -11.86 -3.96 -12.77
CA THR A 91 -12.33 -3.31 -11.55
C THR A 91 -11.47 -2.10 -11.16
N PRO A 92 -12.08 -0.92 -10.84
CA PRO A 92 -11.36 0.23 -10.32
C PRO A 92 -10.66 -0.09 -8.99
N VAL A 93 -9.44 0.40 -8.80
CA VAL A 93 -8.63 0.16 -7.59
C VAL A 93 -9.37 0.64 -6.33
N ILE A 94 -10.06 1.78 -6.42
CA ILE A 94 -10.84 2.32 -5.30
C ILE A 94 -11.94 1.34 -4.83
N GLN A 95 -12.52 0.56 -5.74
CA GLN A 95 -13.55 -0.41 -5.40
C GLN A 95 -12.95 -1.66 -4.74
N VAL A 96 -11.78 -2.10 -5.21
CA VAL A 96 -11.01 -3.17 -4.58
C VAL A 96 -10.68 -2.79 -3.13
N ILE A 97 -10.17 -1.58 -2.90
CA ILE A 97 -9.84 -1.07 -1.57
C ILE A 97 -11.10 -0.99 -0.70
N LYS A 98 -12.19 -0.40 -1.21
CA LYS A 98 -13.47 -0.31 -0.47
C LYS A 98 -14.01 -1.66 -0.02
N ASN A 99 -13.83 -2.69 -0.84
CA ASN A 99 -14.26 -4.05 -0.50
C ASN A 99 -13.36 -4.68 0.56
N ALA A 100 -12.07 -4.33 0.62
CA ALA A 100 -11.12 -4.85 1.62
C ALA A 100 -11.27 -4.18 2.99
N ILE A 101 -11.54 -2.87 3.03
CA ILE A 101 -11.60 -2.06 4.27
C ILE A 101 -12.44 -2.72 5.40
N PRO A 102 -13.66 -3.22 5.16
CA PRO A 102 -14.46 -3.81 6.23
C PRO A 102 -13.79 -5.03 6.89
N TYR A 103 -13.12 -5.86 6.10
CA TYR A 103 -12.41 -7.04 6.61
C TYR A 103 -11.21 -6.63 7.45
N ASP A 104 -10.43 -5.65 6.98
CA ASP A 104 -9.27 -5.13 7.72
C ASP A 104 -9.71 -4.52 9.05
N ILE A 105 -10.78 -3.72 9.05
CA ILE A 105 -11.34 -3.13 10.27
C ILE A 105 -11.81 -4.21 11.25
N LEU A 106 -12.52 -5.22 10.74
CA LEU A 106 -13.08 -6.30 11.55
C LEU A 106 -11.99 -7.19 12.17
N LEU A 107 -10.80 -7.26 11.55
CA LEU A 107 -9.64 -7.96 12.10
C LEU A 107 -8.79 -7.07 13.01
N LEU A 108 -8.49 -5.84 12.60
CA LEU A 108 -7.62 -4.92 13.33
C LEU A 108 -8.21 -4.46 14.64
N ILE A 109 -9.51 -4.11 14.68
CA ILE A 109 -10.12 -3.59 15.91
C ILE A 109 -10.03 -4.61 17.04
N PRO A 110 -10.49 -5.87 16.88
CA PRO A 110 -10.35 -6.88 17.93
C PRO A 110 -8.89 -7.19 18.26
N ALA A 111 -8.00 -7.26 17.25
CA ALA A 111 -6.58 -7.52 17.48
C ALA A 111 -5.93 -6.42 18.33
N ILE A 112 -6.21 -5.15 18.05
CA ILE A 112 -5.71 -4.01 18.82
C ILE A 112 -6.27 -4.03 20.24
N LEU A 113 -7.58 -4.28 20.40
CA LEU A 113 -8.21 -4.35 21.72
C LEU A 113 -7.62 -5.49 22.55
N LEU A 114 -7.52 -6.69 21.99
CA LEU A 114 -6.93 -7.85 22.66
C LEU A 114 -5.46 -7.59 23.00
N SER A 115 -4.68 -7.06 22.07
CA SER A 115 -3.28 -6.70 22.29
C SER A 115 -3.13 -5.65 23.40
N PHE A 116 -3.97 -4.62 23.42
CA PHE A 116 -4.00 -3.61 24.47
C PHE A 116 -4.32 -4.22 25.84
N PHE A 117 -5.39 -5.02 25.94
CA PHE A 117 -5.80 -5.61 27.21
C PHE A 117 -4.80 -6.65 27.71
N ALA A 118 -4.34 -7.55 26.84
CA ALA A 118 -3.36 -8.57 27.19
C ALA A 118 -2.02 -7.92 27.53
N GLY A 119 -1.50 -7.07 26.65
CA GLY A 119 -0.22 -6.38 26.82
C GLY A 119 -0.19 -5.54 28.11
N ASN A 120 -1.25 -4.80 28.43
CA ASN A 120 -1.29 -4.01 29.65
C ASN A 120 -1.37 -4.88 30.92
N LYS A 121 -2.14 -6.00 30.89
CA LYS A 121 -2.19 -6.95 32.01
C LYS A 121 -0.86 -7.66 32.24
N PHE A 122 -0.23 -8.16 31.17
CA PHE A 122 1.08 -8.81 31.25
C PHE A 122 2.17 -7.82 31.69
N GLY A 123 2.16 -6.60 31.15
CA GLY A 123 3.09 -5.54 31.57
C GLY A 123 2.94 -5.18 33.06
N ALA A 124 1.70 -5.01 33.53
CA ALA A 124 1.43 -4.73 34.94
C ALA A 124 1.82 -5.90 35.87
N PHE A 125 1.68 -7.15 35.42
CA PHE A 125 2.11 -8.32 36.18
C PHE A 125 3.64 -8.45 36.23
N ALA A 126 4.32 -8.23 35.10
CA ALA A 126 5.79 -8.26 35.03
C ALA A 126 6.42 -7.23 35.97
N ALA A 127 5.82 -6.02 36.07
CA ALA A 127 6.29 -4.95 36.96
C ALA A 127 6.21 -5.28 38.47
N ARG A 128 5.51 -6.35 38.88
CA ARG A 128 5.34 -6.70 40.31
C ARG A 128 6.45 -7.58 40.87
N SER A 129 7.30 -8.18 40.04
CA SER A 129 8.36 -9.09 40.52
C SER A 129 9.67 -8.82 39.78
N LYS A 130 10.75 -8.59 40.54
CA LYS A 130 12.11 -8.40 40.00
C LYS A 130 12.57 -9.52 39.06
N TRP A 131 12.09 -10.75 39.26
CA TRP A 131 12.45 -11.88 38.39
C TRP A 131 11.72 -11.83 37.04
N LEU A 132 10.44 -11.44 37.03
CA LEU A 132 9.66 -11.26 35.80
C LEU A 132 10.14 -10.02 35.03
N ASP A 133 10.47 -8.95 35.72
CA ASP A 133 11.03 -7.72 35.14
C ASP A 133 12.34 -7.98 34.37
N ASN A 134 13.25 -8.76 34.96
CA ASN A 134 14.55 -9.09 34.36
C ASN A 134 14.50 -10.14 33.23
N THR A 135 13.39 -10.87 33.05
CA THR A 135 13.27 -11.94 32.04
C THR A 135 12.28 -11.59 30.92
N VAL A 136 11.11 -11.08 31.28
CA VAL A 136 10.01 -10.80 30.35
C VAL A 136 10.26 -9.54 29.55
N LEU A 137 10.86 -8.49 30.12
CA LEU A 137 11.12 -7.24 29.39
C LEU A 137 12.19 -7.38 28.29
N PRO A 138 13.37 -8.00 28.53
CA PRO A 138 14.36 -8.18 27.47
C PRO A 138 13.87 -9.07 26.34
N LEU A 139 13.14 -10.15 26.66
CA LEU A 139 12.49 -11.00 25.66
C LEU A 139 11.43 -10.23 24.86
N GLY A 140 10.64 -9.38 25.53
CA GLY A 140 9.70 -8.47 24.88
C GLY A 140 10.39 -7.55 23.88
N TYR A 141 11.51 -6.93 24.26
CA TYR A 141 12.26 -6.05 23.37
C TYR A 141 12.83 -6.77 22.14
N ILE A 142 13.33 -8.01 22.31
CA ILE A 142 13.81 -8.84 21.20
C ILE A 142 12.68 -9.24 20.26
N LEU A 143 11.49 -9.53 20.79
CA LEU A 143 10.32 -9.91 19.97
C LEU A 143 9.69 -8.73 19.22
N THR A 144 9.89 -7.51 19.71
CA THR A 144 9.37 -6.28 19.07
C THR A 144 10.34 -5.58 18.13
N ALA A 145 11.62 -5.99 18.12
CA ALA A 145 12.66 -5.45 17.24
C ALA A 145 12.72 -6.23 15.92
#